data_AF-A0A535M3T0-F1
#
_entry.id   AF-A0A535M3T0-F1
#
_cell.length_a   1.000
_cell.length_b   1.000
_cell.length_c   1.000
_cell.angle_alpha   90.00
_cell.angle_beta   90.00
_cell.angle_gamma   90.00
#
_symmetry.space_group_name_H-M   'P 1'
#
loop_
_entity.id
_entity.type
_entity.pdbx_description
1 polymer ?
#
loop_
_entity_poly.entity_id
_entity_poly.type
_entity_poly.pdbx_seq_one_letter_code
_entity_poly.pdbx_strand_id
1 'polypeptide(L)'
;MRSGFTLLEMIVVLALFGLVLSLSALAITSLAPDKDEQRHSARVARADAIRFGSPRVADSVLFLPDGRAVGAGVDPLTGAARAR
;
A
#
# COMPACT_ATOMS: atom_id res chain seq x y z
N MET A 1 -50.28 -14.61 7.14
CA MET A 1 -50.31 -14.07 5.75
C MET A 1 -48.95 -14.34 5.15
N ARG A 2 -48.84 -15.21 4.13
CA ARG A 2 -47.55 -15.44 3.44
C ARG A 2 -47.35 -14.24 2.49
N SER A 3 -46.49 -13.28 2.86
CA SER A 3 -46.10 -12.23 1.92
C SER A 3 -45.19 -12.85 0.86
N GLY A 4 -45.65 -12.92 -0.38
CA GLY A 4 -44.83 -13.35 -1.51
C GLY A 4 -43.88 -12.23 -1.93
N PHE A 5 -42.66 -12.58 -2.31
CA PHE A 5 -41.70 -11.65 -2.89
C PHE A 5 -42.15 -11.26 -4.31
N THR A 6 -42.22 -9.98 -4.62
CA THR A 6 -42.60 -9.55 -5.99
C THR A 6 -41.38 -9.57 -6.92
N LEU A 7 -41.60 -9.71 -8.23
CA LEU A 7 -40.52 -9.58 -9.22
C LEU A 7 -39.84 -8.21 -9.14
N LEU A 8 -40.63 -7.15 -8.94
CA LEU A 8 -40.13 -5.80 -8.77
C LEU A 8 -39.21 -5.70 -7.55
N GLU A 9 -39.64 -6.25 -6.42
CA GLU A 9 -38.85 -6.29 -5.19
C GLU A 9 -37.52 -7.02 -5.40
N MET A 10 -37.50 -8.12 -6.17
CA MET A 10 -36.27 -8.83 -6.48
C MET A 10 -35.33 -8.01 -7.38
N ILE A 11 -35.86 -7.31 -8.39
CA ILE A 11 -35.06 -6.40 -9.23
C ILE A 11 -34.45 -5.29 -8.37
N VAL A 12 -35.23 -4.68 -7.47
CA VAL A 12 -34.75 -3.62 -6.58
C VAL A 12 -33.64 -4.14 -5.67
N VAL A 13 -33.83 -5.31 -5.04
CA VAL A 13 -32.82 -5.92 -4.18
C VAL A 13 -31.53 -6.18 -4.95
N LEU A 14 -31.62 -6.77 -6.15
CA LEU A 14 -30.45 -7.04 -6.99
C LEU A 14 -29.73 -5.76 -7.42
N ALA A 15 -30.48 -4.71 -7.77
CA ALA A 15 -29.91 -3.41 -8.13
C ALA A 15 -29.16 -2.78 -6.95
N LEU A 16 -29.75 -2.80 -5.76
CA LEU A 16 -29.10 -2.30 -4.54
C LEU A 16 -27.85 -3.11 -4.19
N PHE A 17 -27.94 -4.45 -4.31
CA PHE A 17 -26.80 -5.32 -4.04
C PHE A 17 -25.65 -5.06 -5.01
N GLY A 18 -25.95 -4.93 -6.30
CA GLY A 18 -24.98 -4.56 -7.32
C GLY A 18 -24.31 -3.21 -7.04
N LEU A 19 -25.10 -2.19 -6.68
CA LEU A 19 -24.59 -0.87 -6.32
C LEU A 19 -23.62 -0.94 -5.13
N VAL A 20 -24.02 -1.61 -4.05
CA VAL A 20 -23.19 -1.76 -2.85
C VAL A 20 -21.90 -2.51 -3.17
N LEU A 21 -21.97 -3.59 -3.95
CA LEU A 21 -20.78 -4.35 -4.36
C LEU A 21 -19.85 -3.50 -5.23
N SER A 22 -20.38 -2.74 -6.18
CA SER A 22 -19.57 -1.85 -7.03
C SER A 22 -18.87 -0.77 -6.21
N LEU A 23 -19.57 -0.12 -5.29
CA LEU A 23 -18.98 0.90 -4.41
C LEU A 23 -17.94 0.30 -3.47
N SER A 24 -18.21 -0.89 -2.91
CA SER A 24 -17.27 -1.59 -2.03
C SER A 24 -16.00 -1.99 -2.78
N ALA A 25 -16.14 -2.54 -3.99
CA ALA A 25 -14.99 -2.89 -4.83
C ALA A 25 -14.15 -1.66 -5.18
N LEU A 26 -14.79 -0.54 -5.55
CA LEU A 26 -14.10 0.70 -5.85
C LEU A 26 -13.40 1.28 -4.61
N ALA A 27 -14.02 1.20 -3.43
CA ALA A 27 -13.40 1.64 -2.18
C ALA A 27 -12.15 0.82 -1.84
N ILE A 28 -12.20 -0.51 -2.01
CA ILE A 28 -11.07 -1.41 -1.77
C ILE A 28 -9.93 -1.14 -2.75
N THR A 29 -10.22 -0.95 -4.05
CA THR A 29 -9.19 -0.67 -5.05
C THR A 29 -8.62 0.74 -4.96
N SER A 30 -9.39 1.68 -4.40
CA SER A 30 -8.94 3.06 -4.14
C SER A 30 -8.08 3.19 -2.88
N LEU A 31 -7.90 2.12 -2.10
CA LEU A 31 -7.09 2.13 -0.89
C LEU A 31 -5.61 2.32 -1.28
N ALA A 32 -5.13 3.55 -1.16
CA ALA A 32 -3.72 3.86 -1.32
C ALA A 32 -2.96 3.56 -0.02
N PRO A 33 -1.68 3.13 -0.10
CA PRO A 33 -0.82 3.04 1.07
C PRO A 33 -0.77 4.38 1.80
N ASP A 34 -0.78 4.36 3.13
CA ASP A 34 -0.62 5.57 3.93
C ASP A 34 0.79 6.14 3.71
N LYS A 35 0.84 7.25 2.97
CA LYS A 35 2.08 7.93 2.61
C LYS A 35 2.75 8.55 3.82
N ASP A 36 2.01 8.89 4.87
CA ASP A 36 2.55 9.53 6.06
C ASP A 36 3.23 8.52 6.96
N GLU A 37 2.65 7.32 7.14
CA GLU A 37 3.31 6.20 7.82
C GLU A 37 4.57 5.75 7.07
N GLN A 38 4.52 5.66 5.73
CA GLN A 38 5.69 5.36 4.90
C GLN A 38 6.79 6.41 5.06
N ARG A 39 6.43 7.70 5.03
CA ARG A 39 7.39 8.80 5.24
C ARG A 39 7.98 8.79 6.64
N HIS A 40 7.18 8.49 7.66
CA HIS A 40 7.65 8.40 9.04
C HIS A 40 8.63 7.23 9.19
N SER A 41 8.26 6.05 8.71
CA SER A 41 9.09 4.84 8.75
C SER A 41 10.42 5.04 8.03
N ALA A 42 10.40 5.67 6.85
CA ALA A 42 11.61 6.05 6.12
C ALA A 42 12.51 7.02 6.90
N ARG A 43 11.93 8.03 7.58
CA ARG A 43 12.69 8.99 8.41
C ARG A 43 13.35 8.31 9.60
N VAL A 44 12.63 7.43 10.29
CA VAL A 44 13.14 6.66 11.44
C VAL A 44 14.26 5.73 10.99
N ALA A 45 14.05 4.94 9.93
CA ALA A 45 15.06 4.03 9.41
C ALA A 45 16.34 4.76 8.98
N ARG A 46 16.21 5.94 8.37
CA ARG A 46 17.36 6.79 8.00
C ARG A 46 18.09 7.30 9.24
N ALA A 47 17.37 7.82 10.23
CA ALA A 47 17.96 8.31 11.47
C ALA A 47 18.71 7.20 12.22
N ASP A 48 18.13 6.00 12.27
CA ASP A 48 18.75 4.84 12.89
C ASP A 48 19.99 4.37 12.11
N ALA A 49 19.94 4.37 10.78
CA ALA A 49 21.10 3.96 9.98
C ALA A 49 22.32 4.85 10.24
N ILE A 50 22.09 6.16 10.35
CA ILE A 50 23.13 7.15 10.67
C ILE A 50 23.58 6.99 12.13
N ARG A 51 22.64 6.90 13.07
CA ARG A 51 22.93 6.87 14.51
C ARG A 51 23.70 5.62 14.92
N PHE A 52 23.34 4.46 14.37
CA PHE A 52 23.96 3.19 14.72
C PHE A 52 25.11 2.79 13.78
N GLY A 53 25.33 3.54 12.70
CA GLY A 53 26.40 3.22 11.74
C GLY A 53 26.13 1.95 10.93
N SER A 54 24.90 1.43 10.90
CA SER A 54 24.54 0.17 10.25
C SER A 54 23.37 0.35 9.28
N PRO A 55 23.36 -0.27 8.09
CA PRO A 55 22.25 -0.13 7.14
C PRO A 55 20.90 -0.56 7.72
N ARG A 56 19.82 0.15 7.35
CA ARG A 56 18.43 -0.16 7.75
C ARG A 56 17.51 -0.22 6.53
N VAL A 57 16.51 -1.09 6.56
CA VAL A 57 15.55 -1.24 5.46
C VAL A 57 14.17 -0.76 5.92
N ALA A 58 13.51 0.06 5.10
CA ALA A 58 12.09 0.39 5.24
C ALA A 58 11.45 0.46 3.85
N ASP A 59 10.26 -0.14 3.68
CA ASP A 59 9.47 -0.09 2.44
C ASP A 59 10.27 -0.38 1.16
N SER A 60 11.12 -1.42 1.20
CA SER A 60 12.01 -1.84 0.11
C SER A 60 13.16 -0.88 -0.24
N VAL A 61 13.36 0.16 0.56
CA VAL A 61 14.49 1.09 0.46
C VAL A 61 15.54 0.77 1.54
N LEU A 62 16.79 0.64 1.12
CA LEU A 62 17.95 0.49 2.01
C LEU A 62 18.55 1.86 2.32
N PHE A 63 18.56 2.23 3.60
CA PHE A 63 19.20 3.44 4.12
C PHE A 63 20.61 3.10 4.62
N LEU A 64 21.59 3.85 4.14
CA LEU A 64 23.00 3.67 4.51
C LEU A 64 23.41 4.64 5.63
N PRO A 65 24.48 4.32 6.37
CA PRO A 65 25.01 5.18 7.44
C PRO A 65 25.48 6.56 6.98
N ASP A 66 25.80 6.71 5.70
CA ASP A 66 26.16 7.99 5.07
C ASP A 66 24.93 8.86 4.71
N GLY A 67 23.73 8.39 5.05
CA GLY A 67 22.48 9.08 4.80
C GLY A 67 21.93 8.89 3.39
N ARG A 68 22.56 8.07 2.53
CA ARG A 68 22.01 7.70 1.22
C ARG A 68 20.84 6.72 1.37
N ALA A 69 19.97 6.73 0.38
CA ALA A 69 18.86 5.79 0.24
C ALA A 69 18.99 5.05 -1.10
N VAL A 70 18.88 3.73 -1.08
CA VAL A 70 19.06 2.85 -2.24
C VAL A 70 17.76 2.09 -2.44
N GLY A 71 17.16 2.25 -3.63
CA GLY A 71 15.92 1.56 -3.98
C GLY A 71 16.10 0.05 -4.11
N ALA A 72 15.00 -0.69 -4.07
CA ALA A 72 14.99 -2.13 -4.27
C ALA A 72 15.70 -2.52 -5.59
N GLY A 73 16.59 -3.51 -5.52
CA GLY A 73 17.31 -4.01 -6.70
C GLY A 73 18.36 -3.06 -7.25
N VAL A 74 18.73 -2.00 -6.53
CA VAL A 74 19.84 -1.10 -6.91
C VAL A 74 21.10 -1.50 -6.14
N ASP A 75 22.23 -1.58 -6.85
CA ASP A 75 23.53 -1.83 -6.24
C ASP A 75 23.95 -0.63 -5.37
N PRO A 76 24.26 -0.82 -4.07
CA PRO A 76 24.57 0.28 -3.16
C PRO A 76 25.88 1.03 -3.49
N LEU A 77 26.84 0.34 -4.12
CA LEU A 77 28.17 0.86 -4.43
C LEU A 77 28.19 1.58 -5.78
N THR A 78 27.48 1.05 -6.77
CA THR A 78 27.52 1.56 -8.15
C THR A 78 26.27 2.35 -8.54
N GLY A 79 25.15 2.18 -7.84
CA GLY A 79 23.86 2.74 -8.22
C GLY A 79 23.24 2.07 -9.45
N ALA A 80 23.85 1.01 -9.98
CA ALA A 80 23.32 0.28 -11.12
C ALA A 80 22.09 -0.53 -10.73
N ALA A 81 21.10 -0.61 -11.62
CA ALA A 81 20.02 -1.56 -11.48
C ALA A 81 20.60 -2.98 -11.62
N ARG A 82 20.33 -3.84 -10.63
CA ARG A 82 20.75 -5.24 -10.68
C ARG A 82 19.89 -5.94 -11.72
N ALA A 83 20.53 -6.50 -12.75
CA ALA A 83 19.83 -7.34 -13.73
C ALA A 83 19.16 -8.51 -13.00
N ARG A 84 17.90 -8.75 -13.36
CA ARG A 84 17.03 -9.76 -12.75
C ARG A 84 17.39 -11.17 -13.21
#